data_AF-A0A7W1SSL0-F1
#
_entry.id   AF-A0A7W1SSL0-F1
#
_cell.length_a   1.000
_cell.length_b   1.000
_cell.length_c   1.000
_cell.angle_alpha   90.00
_cell.angle_beta   90.00
_cell.angle_gamma   90.00
#
_symmetry.space_group_name_H-M   'P 1'
#
loop_
_entity.id
_entity.type
_entity.pdbx_description
1 polymer ?
#
loop_
_entity_poly.entity_id
_entity_poly.type
_entity_poly.pdbx_seq_one_letter_code
_entity_poly.pdbx_strand_id
1 'polypeptide(L)'
;PLSDAALVNAVVTATEAKVQALAEAGVPGTGTSSDAVCVACPSSPPPGETGLYGGPRSLWGARVARAVHAAVAEGTADWLALRPR
;
A
#
# COMPACT_ATOMS: atom_id res chain seq x y z
N PRO A 1 -11.27 13.22 5.66
CA PRO A 1 -9.84 13.09 5.96
C PRO A 1 -9.58 11.89 6.84
N LEU A 2 -8.33 11.46 6.94
CA LEU A 2 -7.94 10.46 7.92
C LEU A 2 -7.38 11.17 9.17
N SER A 3 -7.63 10.61 10.34
CA SER A 3 -6.89 11.01 11.55
C SER A 3 -5.42 10.60 11.41
N ASP A 4 -4.54 11.18 12.24
CA ASP A 4 -3.11 10.84 12.24
C ASP A 4 -2.88 9.34 12.47
N ALA A 5 -3.64 8.74 13.40
CA ALA A 5 -3.60 7.29 13.65
C ALA A 5 -4.05 6.48 12.42
N ALA A 6 -5.07 6.95 11.70
CA ALA A 6 -5.53 6.31 10.48
C ALA A 6 -4.51 6.45 9.34
N LEU A 7 -3.79 7.57 9.24
CA LEU A 7 -2.69 7.75 8.28
C LEU A 7 -1.55 6.76 8.54
N VAL A 8 -1.12 6.60 9.80
CA VAL A 8 -0.11 5.59 10.17
C VAL A 8 -0.59 4.18 9.83
N ASN A 9 -1.84 3.85 10.16
CA ASN A 9 -2.42 2.55 9.84
C ASN A 9 -2.53 2.32 8.31
N ALA A 10 -2.75 3.37 7.52
CA ALA A 10 -2.76 3.27 6.06
C ALA A 10 -1.36 3.00 5.48
N VAL A 11 -0.29 3.55 6.08
CA VAL A 11 1.10 3.21 5.72
C VAL A 11 1.38 1.73 5.96
N VAL A 12 0.94 1.19 7.11
CA VAL A 12 1.05 -0.25 7.40
C VAL A 12 0.29 -1.06 6.36
N THR A 13 -0.94 -0.67 6.03
CA THR A 13 -1.78 -1.34 5.02
C THR A 13 -1.13 -1.37 3.63
N ALA A 14 -0.53 -0.25 3.20
CA ALA A 14 0.21 -0.19 1.95
C ALA A 14 1.42 -1.14 1.98
N THR A 15 2.14 -1.18 3.11
CA THR A 15 3.30 -2.06 3.30
C THR A 15 2.91 -3.53 3.23
N GLU A 16 1.83 -3.93 3.92
CA GLU A 16 1.30 -5.30 3.89
C GLU A 16 0.90 -5.72 2.47
N ALA A 17 0.20 -4.84 1.74
CA ALA A 17 -0.23 -5.11 0.37
C ALA A 17 0.95 -5.30 -0.60
N LYS A 18 2.00 -4.47 -0.48
CA LYS A 18 3.25 -4.64 -1.25
C LYS A 18 3.90 -5.98 -0.92
N VAL A 19 4.07 -6.29 0.36
CA VAL A 19 4.71 -7.52 0.81
C VAL A 19 3.94 -8.75 0.31
N GLN A 20 2.61 -8.70 0.37
CA GLN A 20 1.75 -9.76 -0.19
C GLN A 20 2.04 -9.97 -1.68
N ALA A 21 2.03 -8.91 -2.51
CA ALA A 21 2.28 -9.02 -3.94
C ALA A 21 3.67 -9.59 -4.26
N LEU A 22 4.71 -9.17 -3.53
CA LEU A 22 6.07 -9.71 -3.69
C LEU A 22 6.16 -11.17 -3.27
N ALA A 23 5.51 -11.55 -2.17
CA ALA A 23 5.48 -12.92 -1.68
C ALA A 23 4.76 -13.86 -2.66
N GLU A 24 3.63 -13.44 -3.23
CA GLU A 24 2.89 -14.18 -4.26
C GLU A 24 3.73 -14.38 -5.54
N ALA A 25 4.58 -13.42 -5.89
CA ALA A 25 5.52 -13.52 -7.00
C ALA A 25 6.82 -14.30 -6.67
N GLY A 26 6.98 -14.77 -5.43
CA GLY A 26 8.18 -15.49 -4.99
C GLY A 26 9.44 -14.61 -4.96
N VAL A 27 9.29 -13.30 -4.75
CA VAL A 27 10.41 -12.36 -4.60
C VAL A 27 10.84 -12.33 -3.12
N PRO A 28 12.10 -12.67 -2.78
CA PRO A 28 12.55 -12.77 -1.39
C PRO A 28 12.54 -11.44 -0.61
N GLY A 29 12.61 -10.29 -1.29
CA GLY A 29 12.62 -8.97 -0.66
C GLY A 29 13.91 -8.59 0.09
N THR A 30 14.93 -9.45 0.11
CA THR A 30 16.19 -9.25 0.86
C THR A 30 17.30 -8.51 0.08
N GLY A 31 16.93 -7.75 -0.96
CA GLY A 31 17.86 -7.00 -1.81
C GLY A 31 17.20 -6.07 -2.83
N THR A 32 15.90 -5.79 -2.67
CA THR A 32 15.18 -4.83 -3.51
C THR A 32 15.63 -3.40 -3.21
N SER A 33 15.53 -2.50 -4.18
CA SER A 33 15.74 -1.06 -3.97
C SER A 33 14.93 -0.58 -2.76
N SER A 34 15.55 0.20 -1.87
CA SER A 34 14.84 0.84 -0.76
C SER A 34 13.79 1.79 -1.33
N ASP A 35 12.52 1.39 -1.25
CA ASP A 35 11.40 2.24 -1.58
C ASP A 35 10.91 2.99 -0.33
N ALA A 36 10.18 4.08 -0.56
CA ALA A 36 9.56 4.86 0.49
C ALA A 36 8.05 4.94 0.23
N VAL A 37 7.26 4.84 1.30
CA VAL A 37 5.80 4.98 1.25
C VAL A 37 5.41 6.29 1.90
N CYS A 38 4.62 7.10 1.18
CA CYS A 38 3.98 8.30 1.71
C CYS A 38 2.47 8.18 1.52
N VAL A 39 1.71 8.44 2.58
CA VAL A 39 0.25 8.54 2.53
C VAL A 39 -0.13 9.96 2.88
N ALA A 40 -0.87 10.61 1.98
CA ALA A 40 -1.42 11.95 2.18
C ALA A 40 -2.94 11.90 2.06
N CYS A 41 -3.63 12.76 2.81
CA CYS A 41 -5.06 12.97 2.68
C CYS A 41 -5.39 14.47 2.80
N PRO A 42 -6.57 14.92 2.33
CA PRO A 42 -6.99 16.31 2.50
C PRO A 42 -6.97 16.73 3.97
N SER A 43 -6.49 17.94 4.27
CA SER A 43 -6.32 18.44 5.65
C SER A 43 -7.61 18.90 6.33
N SER A 44 -8.68 19.17 5.56
CA SER A 44 -9.94 19.67 6.10
C SER A 44 -11.10 18.74 5.72
N PRO A 45 -11.79 18.12 6.69
CA PRO A 45 -12.95 17.29 6.39
C PRO A 45 -14.17 18.14 6.09
N PRO A 46 -15.06 17.69 5.18
CA PRO A 46 -16.46 18.04 5.30
C PRO A 46 -16.93 17.71 6.74
N PRO A 47 -17.78 18.54 7.37
CA PRO A 47 -18.23 18.29 8.73
C PRO A 47 -18.71 16.85 8.93
N GLY A 48 -18.12 16.13 9.88
CA GLY A 48 -18.52 14.76 10.24
C GLY A 48 -17.74 13.60 9.57
N GLU A 49 -16.80 13.85 8.66
CA GLU A 49 -16.09 12.79 7.91
C GLU A 49 -14.58 12.68 8.20
N THR A 50 -14.23 12.44 9.46
CA THR A 50 -12.87 11.97 9.81
C THR A 50 -12.86 10.45 9.89
N GLY A 51 -12.20 9.81 8.92
CA GLY A 51 -11.94 8.38 8.94
C GLY A 51 -10.94 8.04 10.05
N LEU A 52 -11.38 7.17 10.98
CA LEU A 52 -10.60 6.78 12.15
C LEU A 52 -9.71 5.56 11.91
N TYR A 53 -9.86 4.89 10.76
CA TYR A 53 -9.15 3.67 10.43
C TYR A 53 -8.56 3.76 9.02
N GLY A 54 -7.31 3.32 8.90
CA GLY A 54 -6.60 3.18 7.63
C GLY A 54 -6.35 1.73 7.21
N GLY A 55 -6.82 0.77 8.02
CA GLY A 55 -6.60 -0.68 7.81
C GLY A 55 -7.31 -1.23 6.58
N PRO A 56 -6.96 -2.44 6.11
CA PRO A 56 -7.51 -3.04 4.89
C PRO A 56 -9.03 -3.29 4.93
N ARG A 57 -9.65 -3.29 6.11
CA ARG A 57 -11.12 -3.39 6.26
C ARG A 57 -11.84 -2.03 6.26
N SER A 58 -11.11 -0.92 6.34
CA SER A 58 -11.67 0.43 6.22
C SER A 58 -11.93 0.77 4.74
N LEU A 59 -12.85 1.70 4.46
CA LEU A 59 -13.16 2.10 3.08
C LEU A 59 -11.91 2.55 2.30
N TRP A 60 -11.13 3.46 2.88
CA TRP A 60 -9.95 4.01 2.22
C TRP A 60 -8.76 3.06 2.28
N GLY A 61 -8.54 2.37 3.41
CA GLY A 61 -7.48 1.37 3.52
C GLY A 61 -7.65 0.20 2.55
N ALA A 62 -8.88 -0.29 2.33
CA ALA A 62 -9.17 -1.32 1.34
C ALA A 62 -8.83 -0.87 -0.09
N ARG A 63 -9.08 0.40 -0.41
CA ARG A 63 -8.74 0.98 -1.72
C ARG A 63 -7.23 1.10 -1.89
N VAL A 64 -6.53 1.59 -0.87
CA VAL A 64 -5.06 1.68 -0.86
C VAL A 64 -4.45 0.30 -1.01
N ALA A 65 -4.89 -0.70 -0.23
CA ALA A 65 -4.38 -2.07 -0.29
C ALA A 65 -4.49 -2.65 -1.71
N ARG A 66 -5.67 -2.56 -2.34
CA ARG A 66 -5.88 -3.08 -3.70
C ARG A 66 -5.03 -2.34 -4.73
N ALA A 67 -4.91 -1.01 -4.61
CA ALA A 67 -4.12 -0.22 -5.55
C ALA A 67 -2.63 -0.55 -5.46
N VAL A 68 -2.09 -0.64 -4.23
CA VAL A 68 -0.68 -0.97 -4.01
C VAL A 68 -0.37 -2.40 -4.45
N HIS A 69 -1.21 -3.38 -4.07
CA HIS A 69 -1.04 -4.77 -4.48
C HIS A 69 -0.99 -4.90 -6.00
N ALA A 70 -1.97 -4.32 -6.70
CA ALA A 70 -2.04 -4.37 -8.16
C ALA A 70 -0.81 -3.75 -8.84
N ALA A 71 -0.40 -2.55 -8.41
CA ALA A 71 0.76 -1.85 -8.99
C ALA A 71 2.07 -2.61 -8.74
N VAL A 72 2.25 -3.18 -7.55
CA VAL A 72 3.45 -3.96 -7.22
C VAL A 72 3.46 -5.29 -7.98
N ALA A 73 2.31 -5.96 -8.11
CA ALA A 73 2.19 -7.20 -8.89
C ALA A 73 2.54 -6.96 -10.36
N GLU A 74 2.02 -5.90 -10.98
CA GLU A 74 2.31 -5.51 -12.36
C GLU A 74 3.81 -5.20 -12.54
N GLY A 75 4.36 -4.29 -11.73
CA GLY A 75 5.78 -3.94 -11.83
C GLY A 75 6.73 -5.11 -11.55
N THR A 76 6.32 -6.05 -10.68
CA THR A 76 7.10 -7.27 -10.41
C THR A 76 7.07 -8.22 -11.61
N ALA A 77 5.91 -8.38 -12.27
CA ALA A 77 5.78 -9.21 -13.47
C ALA A 77 6.68 -8.67 -14.60
N ASP A 78 6.66 -7.35 -14.83
CA ASP A 78 7.53 -6.70 -15.82
C ASP A 78 9.02 -6.90 -15.48
N TRP A 79 9.39 -6.71 -14.21
CA TRP A 79 10.77 -6.88 -13.75
C TRP A 79 11.28 -8.31 -13.95
N LEU A 80 10.44 -9.32 -13.69
CA LEU A 80 10.75 -10.73 -13.90
C LEU A 80 10.87 -11.08 -15.39
N ALA A 81 9.99 -10.53 -16.24
CA ALA A 81 10.05 -10.75 -17.68
C ALA A 81 11.35 -10.23 -18.31
N LEU A 82 11.90 -9.13 -17.78
CA LEU A 82 13.19 -8.58 -18.21
C LEU A 82 14.40 -9.32 -17.61
N ARG A 83 14.21 -10.15 -16.59
CA ARG A 83 15.26 -10.92 -15.91
C ARG A 83 14.84 -12.39 -15.72
N PRO A 84 14.65 -13.14 -16.83
CA PRO A 84 14.32 -14.56 -16.74
C PRO A 84 15.42 -15.29 -15.96
N ARG A 85 15.00 -16.15 -15.02
CA ARG A 85 15.91 -16.96 -14.19
C ARG A 85 16.69 -17.98 -15.02
#